data_AF-A0A2N1PH31-F1
#
_entry.id   AF-A0A2N1PH31-F1
#
_cell.length_a   1.000
_cell.length_b   1.000
_cell.length_c   1.000
_cell.angle_alpha   90.00
_cell.angle_beta   90.00
_cell.angle_gamma   90.00
#
_symmetry.space_group_name_H-M   'P 1'
#
loop_
_entity.id
_entity.type
_entity.pdbx_description
1 polymer ?
#
loop_
_entity_poly.entity_id
_entity_poly.type
_entity_poly.pdbx_seq_one_letter_code
_entity_poly.pdbx_strand_id
1 'polypeptide(L)'
;METTVKAIYRETESLLNSELELYGWVRNNRAQKEFGFISFHDGTFFESLQVVYEESKADNFKDIQKFRVGSSILVKGKLVLTPNAKQPFEIKASHIELLGDSAEDYPIQPKRHSREFLREVAHLRARTNLFQAVFRLRSIAAFAVHEFFQQQGFIYTHTPIIT
;
A
#
# COMPACT_ATOMS: atom_id res chain seq x y z
N MET A 1 4.00 15.18 -9.53
CA MET A 1 4.97 14.08 -9.36
C MET A 1 4.34 13.14 -8.35
N GLU A 2 4.08 11.89 -8.72
CA GLU A 2 3.39 10.93 -7.85
C GLU A 2 4.27 10.58 -6.65
N THR A 3 3.74 10.74 -5.43
CA THR A 3 4.48 10.38 -4.21
C THR A 3 4.15 8.95 -3.81
N THR A 4 5.13 8.21 -3.31
CA THR A 4 4.93 6.82 -2.84
C THR A 4 4.94 6.77 -1.32
N VAL A 5 4.29 5.75 -0.74
CA VAL A 5 4.35 5.48 0.71
C VAL A 5 5.80 5.28 1.15
N LYS A 6 6.63 4.62 0.35
CA LYS A 6 8.06 4.46 0.62
C LYS A 6 8.79 5.79 0.73
N ALA A 7 8.50 6.75 -0.15
CA ALA A 7 9.10 8.08 -0.09
C ALA A 7 8.69 8.79 1.21
N ILE A 8 7.41 8.75 1.57
CA ILE A 8 6.91 9.34 2.82
C ILE A 8 7.65 8.79 4.05
N TYR A 9 7.80 7.46 4.16
CA TYR A 9 8.50 6.84 5.29
C TYR A 9 10.02 7.11 5.32
N ARG A 10 10.65 7.38 4.17
CA ARG A 10 12.10 7.63 4.10
C ARG A 10 12.47 9.10 4.21
N GLU A 11 11.59 9.98 3.76
CA GLU A 11 11.85 11.41 3.55
C GLU A 11 10.80 12.26 4.29
N THR A 12 10.29 11.76 5.42
CA THR A 12 9.16 12.33 6.17
C THR A 12 9.32 13.81 6.46
N GLU A 13 10.50 14.23 6.94
CA GLU A 13 10.78 15.62 7.31
C GLU A 13 10.65 16.58 6.11
N SER A 14 11.11 16.15 4.93
CA SER A 14 11.06 16.98 3.71
C SER A 14 9.65 17.10 3.13
N LEU A 15 8.81 16.09 3.35
CA LEU A 15 7.44 16.02 2.85
C LEU A 15 6.42 16.52 3.88
N LEU A 16 6.86 16.88 5.08
CA LEU A 16 5.97 17.31 6.15
C LEU A 16 5.23 18.59 5.73
N ASN A 17 3.93 18.66 6.03
CA ASN A 17 3.05 19.76 5.67
C ASN A 17 2.89 20.02 4.16
N SER A 18 3.44 19.18 3.29
CA SER A 18 3.21 19.26 1.85
C SER A 18 1.88 18.62 1.46
N GLU A 19 1.27 19.13 0.38
CA GLU A 19 0.15 18.48 -0.30
C GLU A 19 0.69 17.35 -1.17
N LEU A 20 0.20 16.14 -0.93
CA LEU A 20 0.64 14.93 -1.60
C LEU A 20 -0.51 14.33 -2.40
N GLU A 21 -0.16 13.72 -3.53
CA GLU A 21 -1.05 12.92 -4.35
C GLU A 21 -0.54 11.48 -4.38
N LEU A 22 -1.38 10.54 -3.96
CA LEU A 22 -1.03 9.12 -3.77
C LEU A 22 -2.02 8.22 -4.51
N TYR A 23 -1.50 7.14 -5.08
CA TYR A 23 -2.27 6.11 -5.80
C TYR A 23 -2.06 4.75 -5.13
N GLY A 24 -3.14 4.04 -4.83
CA GLY A 24 -3.01 2.77 -4.13
C GLY A 24 -4.34 2.10 -3.83
N TRP A 25 -4.33 1.21 -2.84
CA TRP A 25 -5.45 0.36 -2.50
C TRP A 25 -5.89 0.53 -1.05
N VAL A 26 -7.19 0.38 -0.82
CA VAL A 26 -7.79 0.30 0.51
C VAL A 26 -7.51 -1.08 1.10
N ARG A 27 -6.70 -1.14 2.17
CA ARG A 27 -6.51 -2.36 2.99
C ARG A 27 -7.61 -2.53 4.02
N ASN A 28 -8.11 -1.42 4.54
CA ASN A 28 -9.21 -1.37 5.49
C ASN A 28 -9.83 0.03 5.46
N ASN A 29 -11.14 0.13 5.63
CA ASN A 29 -11.85 1.40 5.73
C ASN A 29 -12.74 1.37 6.98
N ARG A 30 -12.48 2.28 7.91
CA ARG A 30 -13.21 2.41 9.18
C ARG A 30 -13.91 3.75 9.19
N ALA A 31 -15.15 3.77 8.73
CA ALA A 31 -16.02 4.93 8.78
C ALA A 31 -16.53 5.17 10.21
N GLN A 32 -16.49 6.43 10.64
CA GLN A 32 -17.21 6.95 11.81
C GLN A 32 -18.24 7.98 11.34
N LYS A 33 -19.01 8.53 12.27
CA LYS A 33 -20.08 9.49 11.95
C LYS A 33 -19.57 10.75 11.24
N GLU A 34 -18.46 11.32 11.72
CA GLU A 34 -17.96 12.64 11.27
C GLU A 34 -16.56 12.57 10.61
N PHE A 35 -15.90 11.42 10.71
CA PHE A 35 -14.58 11.18 10.13
C PHE A 35 -14.42 9.69 9.81
N GLY A 36 -13.31 9.31 9.18
CA GLY A 36 -12.97 7.91 9.01
C GLY A 36 -11.51 7.69 8.69
N PHE A 37 -11.11 6.42 8.73
CA PHE A 37 -9.73 6.01 8.54
C PHE A 37 -9.63 4.98 7.43
N ILE A 38 -8.86 5.30 6.40
CA ILE A 38 -8.41 4.34 5.40
C ILE A 38 -6.99 3.91 5.75
N SER A 39 -6.78 2.60 5.86
CA SER A 39 -5.46 2.00 5.78
C SER A 39 -5.10 1.92 4.29
N PHE A 40 -4.28 2.86 3.85
CA PHE A 40 -3.85 3.02 2.46
C PHE A 40 -2.54 2.28 2.21
N HIS A 41 -2.42 1.67 1.04
CA HIS A 41 -1.25 0.90 0.69
C HIS A 41 -1.01 0.88 -0.82
N ASP A 42 0.20 1.24 -1.26
CA ASP A 42 0.60 1.31 -2.68
C ASP A 42 1.54 0.16 -3.10
N GLY A 43 2.00 -0.68 -2.16
CA GLY A 43 2.95 -1.75 -2.44
C GLY A 43 4.41 -1.34 -2.44
N THR A 44 4.76 -0.09 -2.18
CA THR A 44 6.17 0.40 -2.20
C THR A 44 6.86 0.26 -0.85
N PHE A 45 6.10 0.35 0.25
CA PHE A 45 6.58 0.13 1.62
C PHE A 45 5.85 -1.01 2.33
N PHE A 46 6.42 -1.55 3.42
CA PHE A 46 5.80 -2.66 4.16
C PHE A 46 4.63 -2.17 5.01
N GLU A 47 4.81 -1.06 5.73
CA GLU A 47 3.75 -0.46 6.53
C GLU A 47 2.71 0.25 5.66
N SER A 48 1.44 0.19 6.08
CA SER A 48 0.38 1.00 5.48
C SER A 48 0.48 2.46 5.95
N LEU A 49 -0.01 3.37 5.12
CA LEU A 49 -0.21 4.77 5.48
C LEU A 49 -1.64 4.96 5.99
N GLN A 50 -1.82 5.71 7.08
CA GLN A 50 -3.16 6.10 7.50
C GLN A 50 -3.59 7.37 6.78
N VAL A 51 -4.78 7.30 6.19
CA VAL A 51 -5.47 8.41 5.56
C VAL A 51 -6.71 8.70 6.38
N VAL A 52 -6.84 9.95 6.84
CA VAL A 52 -7.99 10.43 7.59
C VAL A 52 -8.81 11.34 6.71
N TYR A 53 -10.10 11.04 6.58
CA TYR A 53 -11.07 11.87 5.90
C TYR A 53 -12.12 12.37 6.90
N GLU A 54 -12.51 13.63 6.78
CA GLU A 54 -13.40 14.33 7.73
C GLU A 54 -14.57 14.94 6.94
N GLU A 55 -15.79 14.90 7.49
CA GLU A 55 -17.00 15.42 6.82
C GLU A 55 -16.87 16.90 6.47
N SER A 56 -16.16 17.67 7.29
CA SER A 56 -15.93 19.11 7.09
C SER A 56 -14.94 19.46 5.98
N LYS A 57 -14.22 18.47 5.44
CA LYS A 57 -13.14 18.69 4.45
C LYS A 57 -13.30 17.90 3.17
N ALA A 58 -13.91 16.71 3.23
CA ALA A 58 -14.02 15.82 2.09
C ALA A 58 -15.34 16.07 1.34
N ASP A 59 -15.23 16.52 0.10
CA ASP A 59 -16.39 16.85 -0.76
C ASP A 59 -17.35 15.67 -0.98
N ASN A 60 -16.85 14.44 -0.88
CA ASN A 60 -17.57 13.20 -1.13
C ASN A 60 -17.56 12.24 0.09
N PHE A 61 -17.62 12.79 1.31
CA PHE A 61 -17.53 12.03 2.57
C PHE A 61 -18.38 10.75 2.60
N LYS A 62 -19.67 10.84 2.25
CA LYS A 62 -20.62 9.70 2.29
C LYS A 62 -20.27 8.59 1.31
N ASP A 63 -19.58 8.90 0.21
CA ASP A 63 -19.18 7.89 -0.77
C ASP A 63 -17.87 7.23 -0.36
N ILE A 64 -16.93 7.99 0.20
CA ILE A 64 -15.69 7.45 0.77
C ILE A 64 -15.98 6.40 1.85
N GLN A 65 -17.01 6.62 2.68
CA GLN A 65 -17.43 5.66 3.72
C GLN A 65 -17.81 4.28 3.15
N LYS A 66 -18.19 4.20 1.86
CA LYS A 66 -18.61 2.97 1.19
C LYS A 66 -17.46 2.26 0.49
N PHE A 67 -16.28 2.86 0.38
CA PHE A 67 -15.15 2.26 -0.32
C PHE A 67 -14.72 0.96 0.35
N ARG A 68 -14.65 -0.09 -0.46
CA ARG A 68 -14.45 -1.47 -0.02
C ARG A 68 -12.97 -1.80 0.10
N VAL A 69 -12.68 -2.86 0.84
CA VAL A 69 -11.34 -3.45 0.87
C VAL A 69 -11.01 -3.96 -0.53
N GLY A 70 -9.81 -3.64 -1.01
CA GLY A 70 -9.35 -3.99 -2.34
C GLY A 70 -9.59 -2.93 -3.41
N SER A 71 -10.43 -1.91 -3.14
CA SER A 71 -10.69 -0.82 -4.09
C SER A 71 -9.43 0.02 -4.31
N SER A 72 -9.20 0.46 -5.54
CA SER A 72 -8.12 1.38 -5.91
C SER A 72 -8.60 2.82 -5.81
N ILE A 73 -7.80 3.67 -5.17
CA ILE A 73 -8.14 5.06 -4.88
C ILE A 73 -6.96 6.00 -5.16
N LEU A 74 -7.30 7.23 -5.53
CA LEU A 74 -6.40 8.38 -5.48
C LEU A 74 -6.70 9.15 -4.20
N VAL A 75 -5.65 9.56 -3.48
CA VAL A 75 -5.76 10.39 -2.27
C VAL A 75 -4.96 11.66 -2.49
N LYS A 76 -5.60 12.81 -2.27
CA LYS A 76 -4.96 14.12 -2.14
C LYS A 76 -5.10 14.61 -0.71
N GLY A 77 -4.02 15.10 -0.14
CA GLY A 77 -4.06 15.69 1.19
C GLY A 77 -2.70 15.98 1.79
N LYS A 78 -2.75 16.52 3.00
CA LYS A 78 -1.57 17.02 3.71
C LYS A 78 -0.99 15.98 4.66
N LEU A 79 0.34 15.80 4.61
CA LEU A 79 1.06 14.98 5.58
C LEU A 79 1.22 15.71 6.91
N VAL A 80 0.78 15.10 8.00
CA VAL A 80 0.85 15.66 9.36
C VAL A 80 1.43 14.64 10.34
N LEU A 81 2.18 15.12 11.34
CA LEU A 81 2.69 14.27 12.41
C LEU A 81 1.59 13.93 13.43
N THR A 82 1.69 12.74 13.99
CA THR A 82 0.82 12.25 15.06
C THR A 82 1.66 11.70 16.21
N PRO A 83 2.35 12.57 16.97
CA PRO A 83 3.36 12.16 17.96
C PRO A 83 2.81 11.27 19.09
N ASN A 84 1.52 11.40 19.40
CA ASN A 84 0.85 10.65 20.47
C ASN A 84 0.08 9.42 19.96
N ALA A 85 0.15 9.12 18.65
CA ALA A 85 -0.53 8.00 18.05
C ALA A 85 0.41 6.81 17.79
N LYS A 86 -0.15 5.63 17.53
CA LYS A 86 0.64 4.44 17.17
C LYS A 86 1.41 4.61 15.87
N GLN A 87 0.89 5.39 14.95
CA GLN A 87 1.58 5.74 13.70
C GLN A 87 2.19 7.13 13.85
N PRO A 88 3.40 7.36 13.32
CA PRO A 88 4.12 8.62 13.51
C PRO A 88 3.53 9.79 12.71
N PHE A 89 2.77 9.50 11.66
CA PHE A 89 2.14 10.48 10.79
C PHE A 89 0.90 9.91 10.10
N GLU A 90 0.09 10.80 9.54
CA GLU A 90 -1.08 10.48 8.71
C GLU A 90 -1.27 11.51 7.59
N ILE A 91 -2.06 11.15 6.58
CA ILE A 91 -2.56 12.09 5.57
C ILE A 91 -3.93 12.60 5.99
N LYS A 92 -4.08 13.91 6.16
CA LYS A 92 -5.38 14.57 6.23
C LYS A 92 -5.89 14.79 4.81
N ALA A 93 -6.81 13.92 4.36
CA ALA A 93 -7.32 13.95 3.00
C ALA A 93 -8.22 15.17 2.79
N SER A 94 -7.94 15.91 1.72
CA SER A 94 -8.82 16.94 1.16
C SER A 94 -9.73 16.35 0.08
N HIS A 95 -9.23 15.36 -0.67
CA HIS A 95 -9.98 14.70 -1.72
C HIS A 95 -9.58 13.22 -1.85
N ILE A 96 -10.57 12.34 -2.03
CA ILE A 96 -10.34 10.93 -2.32
C ILE A 96 -11.22 10.51 -3.49
N GLU A 97 -10.62 9.98 -4.54
CA GLU A 97 -11.30 9.52 -5.74
C GLU A 97 -11.24 8.00 -5.82
N LEU A 98 -12.37 7.38 -6.19
CA LEU A 98 -12.44 5.96 -6.49
C LEU A 98 -12.00 5.73 -7.95
N LEU A 99 -10.83 5.13 -8.14
CA LEU A 99 -10.31 4.80 -9.47
C LEU A 99 -10.88 3.47 -9.98
N GLY A 100 -11.21 2.57 -9.06
CA GLY A 100 -11.74 1.26 -9.37
C GLY A 100 -12.29 0.60 -8.12
N ASP A 101 -13.55 0.18 -8.17
CA ASP A 101 -14.16 -0.50 -7.04
C ASP A 101 -13.72 -1.96 -6.93
N SER A 102 -13.92 -2.54 -5.75
CA SER A 102 -13.73 -3.96 -5.50
C SER A 102 -15.07 -4.68 -5.46
N ALA A 103 -15.07 -5.93 -5.93
CA ALA A 103 -16.21 -6.81 -5.80
C ALA A 103 -16.56 -7.06 -4.32
N GLU A 104 -17.84 -7.29 -4.05
CA GLU A 104 -18.35 -7.53 -2.68
C GLU A 104 -17.76 -8.80 -2.07
N ASP A 105 -17.47 -9.79 -2.89
CA ASP A 105 -16.92 -11.09 -2.53
C ASP A 105 -15.38 -11.10 -2.49
N TYR A 106 -14.72 -9.93 -2.40
CA TYR A 106 -13.26 -9.85 -2.37
C TYR A 106 -12.67 -10.80 -1.30
N PRO A 107 -11.84 -11.78 -1.69
CA PRO A 107 -11.50 -12.89 -0.80
C PRO A 107 -10.53 -12.49 0.32
N ILE A 108 -9.67 -11.49 0.07
CA ILE A 108 -8.64 -11.06 1.02
C ILE A 108 -9.18 -9.96 1.94
N GLN A 109 -10.13 -10.35 2.79
CA GLN A 109 -10.64 -9.50 3.86
C GLN A 109 -9.55 -9.19 4.90
N PRO A 110 -9.65 -8.09 5.69
CA PRO A 110 -8.64 -7.65 6.66
C PRO A 110 -8.67 -8.51 7.94
N LYS A 111 -8.50 -9.82 7.75
CA LYS A 111 -8.43 -10.86 8.77
C LYS A 111 -7.27 -11.79 8.46
N ARG A 112 -6.92 -12.65 9.42
CA ARG A 112 -5.90 -13.68 9.19
C ARG A 112 -6.44 -14.74 8.23
N HIS A 113 -5.63 -15.10 7.25
CA HIS A 113 -5.91 -16.18 6.30
C HIS A 113 -4.88 -17.30 6.45
N SER A 114 -5.29 -18.54 6.17
CA SER A 114 -4.36 -19.68 6.10
C SER A 114 -3.48 -19.58 4.86
N ARG A 115 -2.35 -20.28 4.86
CA ARG A 115 -1.46 -20.30 3.69
C ARG A 115 -2.08 -21.07 2.53
N GLU A 116 -2.87 -22.09 2.86
CA GLU A 116 -3.62 -22.95 1.95
C GLU A 116 -4.60 -22.12 1.14
N PHE A 117 -5.45 -21.34 1.82
CA PHE A 117 -6.36 -20.41 1.15
C PHE A 117 -5.61 -19.39 0.28
N LEU A 118 -4.52 -18.82 0.77
CA LEU A 118 -3.72 -17.86 -0.02
C LEU A 118 -3.04 -18.50 -1.25
N ARG A 119 -2.90 -19.83 -1.32
CA ARG A 119 -2.47 -20.53 -2.54
C ARG A 119 -3.60 -20.63 -3.56
N GLU A 120 -4.86 -20.78 -3.13
CA GLU A 120 -6.03 -20.80 -4.01
C GLU A 120 -6.26 -19.44 -4.68
N VAL A 121 -6.05 -18.34 -3.93
CA VAL A 121 -6.13 -16.97 -4.46
C VAL A 121 -4.74 -16.36 -4.76
N ALA A 122 -3.86 -17.15 -5.40
CA ALA A 122 -2.47 -16.76 -5.62
C ALA A 122 -2.28 -15.44 -6.39
N HIS A 123 -3.23 -15.08 -7.25
CA HIS A 123 -3.24 -13.82 -8.00
C HIS A 123 -3.43 -12.59 -7.09
N LEU A 124 -4.03 -12.75 -5.90
CA LEU A 124 -4.26 -11.66 -4.94
C LEU A 124 -3.29 -11.70 -3.75
N ARG A 125 -2.68 -12.85 -3.44
CA ARG A 125 -1.90 -13.03 -2.19
C ARG A 125 -0.76 -12.01 -2.01
N ALA A 126 -0.19 -11.49 -3.11
CA ALA A 126 0.83 -10.44 -3.07
C ALA A 126 0.36 -9.16 -2.33
N ARG A 127 -0.95 -8.96 -2.22
CA ARG A 127 -1.59 -7.87 -1.47
C ARG A 127 -1.76 -8.18 0.03
N THR A 128 -1.14 -9.23 0.56
CA THR A 128 -1.11 -9.55 2.00
C THR A 128 0.26 -9.28 2.59
N ASN A 129 0.34 -8.99 3.89
CA ASN A 129 1.60 -8.64 4.54
C ASN A 129 2.65 -9.76 4.42
N LEU A 130 2.24 -11.02 4.59
CA LEU A 130 3.15 -12.17 4.50
C LEU A 130 3.81 -12.25 3.13
N PHE A 131 3.02 -12.31 2.05
CA PHE A 131 3.57 -12.49 0.71
C PHE A 131 4.23 -11.22 0.18
N GLN A 132 3.79 -10.05 0.62
CA GLN A 132 4.49 -8.81 0.35
C GLN A 132 5.93 -8.84 0.91
N ALA A 133 6.11 -9.27 2.17
CA ALA A 133 7.45 -9.43 2.75
C ALA A 133 8.27 -10.48 1.98
N VAL A 134 7.68 -11.64 1.68
CA VAL A 134 8.35 -12.72 0.94
C VAL A 134 8.82 -12.24 -0.44
N PHE A 135 7.97 -11.55 -1.20
CA PHE A 135 8.32 -11.11 -2.54
C PHE A 135 9.35 -9.97 -2.55
N ARG A 136 9.33 -9.05 -1.57
CA ARG A 136 10.39 -8.06 -1.39
C ARG A 136 11.74 -8.73 -1.10
N LEU A 137 11.77 -9.67 -0.16
CA LEU A 137 12.98 -10.40 0.18
C LEU A 137 13.50 -11.19 -1.03
N ARG A 138 12.61 -11.89 -1.75
CA ARG A 138 12.97 -12.61 -2.98
C ARG A 138 13.58 -11.67 -4.02
N SER A 139 13.01 -10.49 -4.21
CA SER A 139 13.52 -9.50 -5.16
C SER A 139 14.95 -9.06 -4.81
N ILE A 140 15.21 -8.74 -3.54
CA ILE A 140 16.54 -8.31 -3.08
C ILE A 140 17.54 -9.47 -3.14
N ALA A 141 17.13 -10.67 -2.74
CA ALA A 141 17.98 -11.85 -2.78
C ALA A 141 18.40 -12.21 -4.22
N ALA A 142 17.46 -12.17 -5.17
CA ALA A 142 17.77 -12.40 -6.57
C ALA A 142 18.78 -11.36 -7.11
N PHE A 143 18.55 -10.08 -6.80
CA PHE A 143 19.49 -9.01 -7.17
C PHE A 143 20.89 -9.23 -6.58
N ALA A 144 20.98 -9.52 -5.28
CA ALA A 144 22.26 -9.74 -4.59
C ALA A 144 23.06 -10.92 -5.16
N VAL A 145 22.39 -12.01 -5.56
CA VAL A 145 23.04 -13.15 -6.22
C VAL A 145 23.69 -12.73 -7.53
N HIS A 146 22.96 -11.99 -8.37
CA HIS A 146 23.49 -11.51 -9.65
C HIS A 146 24.62 -10.49 -9.45
N GLU A 147 24.45 -9.56 -8.52
CA GLU A 147 25.47 -8.57 -8.17
C GLU A 147 26.77 -9.25 -7.71
N PHE A 148 26.69 -10.24 -6.83
CA PHE A 148 27.85 -10.98 -6.35
C PHE A 148 28.64 -11.62 -7.51
N PHE A 149 27.97 -12.40 -8.37
CA PHE A 149 28.66 -13.09 -9.47
C PHE A 149 29.23 -12.11 -10.50
N GLN A 150 28.52 -11.00 -10.78
CA GLN A 150 29.01 -9.95 -11.66
C GLN A 150 30.30 -9.31 -11.12
N GLN A 151 30.36 -9.02 -9.81
CA GLN A 151 31.54 -8.48 -9.15
C GLN A 151 32.74 -9.44 -9.15
N GLN A 152 32.48 -10.75 -9.25
CA GLN A 152 33.51 -11.79 -9.36
C GLN A 152 33.89 -12.11 -10.82
N GLY A 153 33.36 -11.39 -11.81
CA GLY A 153 33.71 -11.57 -13.23
C GLY A 153 33.04 -12.76 -13.93
N PHE A 154 31.99 -13.34 -13.33
CA PHE A 154 31.20 -14.39 -13.97
C PHE A 154 30.27 -13.81 -15.05
N ILE A 155 29.95 -14.64 -16.05
CA ILE A 155 29.03 -14.29 -17.14
C ILE A 155 27.71 -15.07 -16.94
N TYR A 156 26.60 -14.35 -16.81
CA TYR A 156 25.28 -14.96 -16.69
C TYR A 156 24.81 -15.52 -18.05
N THR A 157 24.66 -16.85 -18.14
CA THR A 157 24.25 -17.55 -19.36
C THR A 157 22.94 -18.31 -19.13
N HIS A 158 21.97 -18.15 -20.04
CA HIS A 158 20.71 -18.89 -20.01
C HIS A 158 20.85 -20.25 -20.70
N THR A 159 20.75 -21.34 -19.93
CA THR A 159 20.78 -22.72 -20.44
C THR A 159 19.42 -23.14 -21.03
N PRO A 160 19.37 -24.15 -21.92
CA PRO A 160 18.11 -24.72 -22.40
C PRO A 160 17.19 -25.17 -21.24
N ILE A 161 15.89 -24.91 -21.36
CA ILE A 161 14.87 -25.31 -20.36
C ILE A 161 14.28 -26.70 -20.69
N ILE A 162 14.09 -27.00 -21.97
CA ILE A 162 13.61 -28.31 -22.45
C ILE A 162 14.79 -29.02 -23.14
N THR A 163 14.93 -30.30 -22.86
CA THR A 163 15.92 -31.21 -23.47
C THR A 163 15.26 -32.49 -23.95
#